data_AF-Q1NFG7-F1
#
_entry.id   AF-Q1NFG7-F1
#
_cell.length_a   1.000
_cell.length_b   1.000
_cell.length_c   1.000
_cell.angle_alpha   90.00
_cell.angle_beta   90.00
_cell.angle_gamma   90.00
#
_symmetry.space_group_name_H-M   'P 1'
#
loop_
_entity.id
_entity.type
_entity.pdbx_description
1 polymer ?
#
loop_
_entity_poly.entity_id
_entity_poly.type
_entity_poly.pdbx_seq_one_letter_code
_entity_poly.pdbx_strand_id
1 'polypeptide(L)' 'MVRERGIAVAQAARDLDVHENVLRKWVRELSADPVQAFPGNGQMKPEQLEIERLRREVAKLKAERDILKKAAAYFARDSI' A
#
# COMPACT_ATOMS: atom_id res chain seq x y z
N MET A 1 -4.97 26.65 -0.19
CA MET A 1 -6.38 26.72 -0.65
C MET A 1 -7.42 26.43 0.44
N VAL A 2 -7.47 25.24 1.09
CA VAL A 2 -8.38 24.98 2.24
C VAL A 2 -7.84 25.56 3.55
N ARG A 3 -6.58 25.24 3.89
CA ARG A 3 -5.93 25.74 5.12
C ARG A 3 -5.53 27.21 5.05
N GLU A 4 -5.02 27.66 3.91
CA GLU A 4 -4.55 29.05 3.73
C GLU A 4 -5.68 30.09 3.61
N ARG A 5 -6.88 29.69 3.19
CA ARG A 5 -8.01 30.60 3.01
C ARG A 5 -9.15 30.38 4.02
N GLY A 6 -8.99 29.46 4.98
CA GLY A 6 -10.01 29.13 5.98
C GLY A 6 -11.30 28.54 5.39
N ILE A 7 -11.26 28.02 4.16
CA ILE A 7 -12.43 27.49 3.46
C ILE A 7 -12.76 26.10 4.01
N ALA A 8 -14.03 25.83 4.31
CA ALA A 8 -14.47 24.51 4.76
C ALA A 8 -14.20 23.43 3.70
N VAL A 9 -13.77 22.25 4.13
CA VAL A 9 -13.43 21.13 3.21
C VAL A 9 -14.62 20.77 2.30
N ALA A 10 -15.84 20.84 2.81
CA ALA A 10 -17.06 20.59 2.05
C ALA A 10 -17.33 21.63 0.94
N GLN A 11 -16.89 22.89 1.13
CA GLN A 11 -17.00 23.91 0.08
C GLN A 11 -15.95 23.69 -1.00
N ALA A 12 -14.69 23.49 -0.60
CA ALA A 12 -13.61 23.21 -1.54
C ALA A 12 -13.83 21.91 -2.34
N ALA A 13 -14.45 20.90 -1.73
CA ALA A 13 -14.81 19.65 -2.42
C ALA A 13 -15.82 19.89 -3.55
N ARG A 14 -16.82 20.74 -3.29
CA ARG A 14 -17.81 21.15 -4.31
C ARG A 14 -17.17 22.00 -5.41
N ASP A 15 -16.32 22.95 -5.06
CA ASP A 15 -15.64 23.82 -6.03
C ASP A 15 -14.70 23.04 -6.95
N LEU A 16 -14.12 21.94 -6.46
CA LEU A 16 -13.20 21.06 -7.18
C LEU A 16 -13.89 19.86 -7.85
N ASP A 17 -15.20 19.72 -7.72
CA ASP A 17 -16.00 18.57 -8.17
C ASP A 17 -15.41 17.21 -7.76
N VAL A 18 -14.98 17.13 -6.49
CA VAL A 18 -14.45 15.89 -5.88
C VAL A 18 -15.26 15.50 -4.67
N HIS A 19 -15.35 14.20 -4.39
CA HIS A 19 -16.00 13.72 -3.19
C HIS A 19 -15.27 14.19 -1.93
N GLU A 20 -16.00 14.70 -0.93
CA GLU A 20 -15.43 15.33 0.28
C GLU A 20 -14.44 14.40 1.02
N ASN A 21 -14.76 13.11 1.14
CA ASN A 21 -13.87 12.10 1.73
C ASN A 21 -12.49 12.05 1.05
N VAL A 22 -12.42 12.20 -0.28
CA VAL A 22 -11.16 12.20 -1.04
C VAL A 22 -10.36 13.45 -0.68
N LEU A 23 -11.01 14.62 -0.67
CA LEU A 23 -10.34 15.87 -0.31
C LEU A 23 -9.87 15.86 1.15
N ARG A 24 -10.66 15.32 2.08
CA ARG A 24 -10.26 15.13 3.50
C ARG A 24 -9.04 14.23 3.62
N LYS A 25 -9.00 13.14 2.85
CA LYS A 25 -7.85 12.23 2.80
C LYS A 25 -6.60 12.98 2.32
N TRP A 26 -6.69 13.70 1.21
CA TRP A 26 -5.56 14.49 0.69
C TRP A 26 -5.09 15.57 1.65
N VAL A 27 -5.99 16.30 2.32
CA VAL A 27 -5.60 17.30 3.34
C VAL A 27 -4.83 16.64 4.48
N ARG A 28 -5.23 15.43 4.91
CA ARG A 28 -4.54 14.67 5.95
C ARG A 28 -3.17 14.18 5.47
N GLU A 29 -3.11 13.57 4.29
CA GLU A 29 -1.87 13.04 3.71
C GLU A 29 -0.85 14.16 3.46
N LEU A 30 -1.29 15.30 2.90
CA LEU A 30 -0.47 16.49 2.73
C LEU A 30 0.08 17.04 4.05
N SER A 31 -0.67 16.90 5.15
CA SER A 31 -0.20 17.36 6.46
C SER A 31 0.81 16.41 7.11
N ALA A 32 0.71 15.11 6.81
CA ALA A 32 1.57 14.09 7.37
C ALA A 32 2.87 13.94 6.57
N ASP A 33 2.76 13.95 5.24
CA ASP A 33 3.89 13.77 4.32
C ASP A 33 3.59 14.51 3.01
N PRO A 34 3.99 15.80 2.90
CA PRO A 34 3.73 16.61 1.72
C PRO A 34 4.37 16.07 0.44
N VAL A 35 5.49 15.35 0.55
CA VAL A 35 6.27 14.86 -0.59
C VAL A 35 5.58 13.67 -1.24
N GLN A 36 4.98 12.79 -0.44
CA GLN A 36 4.28 11.59 -0.93
C GLN A 36 2.75 11.70 -0.88
N ALA A 37 2.19 12.89 -0.64
CA ALA A 37 0.74 13.09 -0.60
C ALA A 37 0.07 12.91 -1.96
N PHE A 38 0.80 13.18 -3.05
CA PHE A 38 0.29 13.10 -4.41
C PHE A 38 1.27 12.33 -5.32
N PRO A 39 1.39 11.00 -5.16
CA PRO A 39 2.27 10.19 -6.03
C PRO A 39 1.73 10.09 -7.48
N GLY A 40 0.50 10.55 -7.73
CA GLY A 40 -0.13 10.54 -9.05
C GLY A 40 -0.81 9.22 -9.41
N ASN A 41 -1.57 9.23 -10.52
CA ASN A 41 -2.36 8.15 -11.15
C ASN A 41 -2.11 6.71 -10.65
N GLY A 42 -2.73 6.34 -9.52
CA GLY A 42 -2.69 4.97 -8.99
C GLY A 42 -1.30 4.49 -8.55
N GLN A 43 -0.30 5.37 -8.48
CA GLN A 43 1.02 5.00 -8.01
C GLN A 43 1.00 4.83 -6.49
N MET A 44 1.42 3.64 -6.04
CA MET A 44 1.64 3.39 -4.62
C MET A 44 2.86 4.17 -4.14
N LYS A 45 2.83 4.59 -2.87
CA LYS A 45 4.00 5.14 -2.20
C LYS A 45 5.18 4.15 -2.30
N PRO A 46 6.43 4.63 -2.39
CA PRO A 46 7.61 3.75 -2.47
C PRO A 46 7.64 2.67 -1.38
N GLU A 47 7.27 3.04 -0.15
CA GLU A 47 7.16 2.12 0.98
C GLU A 47 6.13 1.01 0.74
N GLN A 48 4.98 1.36 0.16
CA GLN A 48 3.92 0.41 -0.14
C GLN A 48 4.31 -0.54 -1.28
N LEU A 49 5.05 -0.04 -2.28
CA LEU A 49 5.63 -0.88 -3.33
C LEU A 49 6.61 -1.90 -2.75
N GLU A 50 7.46 -1.47 -1.81
CA GLU A 50 8.43 -2.34 -1.16
C GLU A 50 7.74 -3.38 -0.27
N ILE A 51 6.68 -3.00 0.46
CA ILE A 51 5.85 -3.94 1.23
C ILE A 51 5.27 -5.03 0.32
N GLU A 52 4.72 -4.65 -0.84
CA GLU A 52 4.17 -5.62 -1.79
C GLU A 52 5.24 -6.51 -2.42
N ARG A 53 6.43 -5.96 -2.70
CA ARG A 53 7.59 -6.74 -3.17
C ARG A 53 7.99 -7.79 -2.13
N LEU A 54 8.16 -7.38 -0.87
CA LEU A 54 8.54 -8.26 0.23
C LEU A 54 7.47 -9.33 0.50
N ARG A 55 6.18 -8.98 0.43
CA ARG A 55 5.08 -9.96 0.56
C ARG A 55 5.15 -11.07 -0.49
N ARG A 56 5.44 -10.71 -1.75
CA ARG A 56 5.62 -11.70 -2.83
C ARG A 56 6.83 -12.58 -2.60
N GLU A 57 7.94 -11.99 -2.17
CA GLU A 57 9.17 -12.72 -1.88
C GLU A 57 8.96 -13.73 -0.73
N VAL A 58 8.33 -13.29 0.36
CA VAL A 58 7.96 -14.18 1.49
C VAL A 58 7.03 -15.30 1.05
N ALA A 59 6.04 -15.02 0.19
CA ALA A 59 5.14 -16.05 -0.33
C ALA A 59 5.90 -17.10 -1.15
N LYS A 60 6.81 -16.67 -2.03
CA LYS A 60 7.66 -17.54 -2.83
C LYS A 60 8.55 -18.43 -1.95
N LEU A 61 9.27 -17.84 -1.01
CA LEU A 61 10.17 -18.55 -0.11
C LEU A 61 9.43 -19.58 0.76
N LYS A 62 8.22 -19.25 1.23
CA LYS A 62 7.38 -20.20 1.97
C LYS A 62 6.99 -21.39 1.10
N ALA A 63 6.59 -21.16 -0.15
CA ALA A 63 6.23 -22.24 -1.07
C ALA A 63 7.42 -23.16 -1.37
N GLU A 64 8.59 -22.60 -1.68
CA GLU A 64 9.82 -23.37 -1.92
C GLU A 64 10.20 -24.22 -0.71
N ARG A 65 10.20 -23.62 0.47
CA ARG A 65 10.51 -24.32 1.73
C ARG A 65 9.50 -25.44 2.01
N ASP A 66 8.22 -25.23 1.72
CA ASP A 66 7.20 -26.26 1.94
C ASP A 66 7.30 -27.41 0.93
N ILE A 67 7.71 -27.14 -0.32
CA ILE A 67 8.03 -28.18 -1.32
C ILE A 67 9.21 -29.03 -0.83
N LEU A 68 10.30 -28.38 -0.40
CA LEU A 68 11.50 -29.09 0.10
C LEU A 68 11.18 -29.94 1.33
N LYS A 69 10.37 -29.42 2.26
CA LYS A 69 9.90 -30.19 3.43
C LYS A 69 9.11 -31.43 3.02
N LYS A 70 8.20 -31.30 2.05
CA LYS A 70 7.42 -32.45 1.54
C LYS A 70 8.32 -33.48 0.86
N ALA A 71 9.29 -33.05 0.06
CA ALA A 71 10.25 -33.93 -0.58
C ALA A 71 11.10 -34.68 0.45
N ALA A 72 11.67 -33.97 1.44
CA ALA A 72 12.44 -34.60 2.51
C ALA A 72 11.63 -35.62 3.31
N ALA A 73 10.36 -35.30 3.63
CA ALA A 73 9.47 -36.23 4.31
C ALA A 73 9.14 -37.47 3.45
N TYR A 74 8.98 -37.32 2.14
CA TYR A 74 8.79 -38.43 1.22
C TYR A 74 10.01 -39.36 1.20
N PHE A 75 11.20 -38.83 0.98
CA PHE A 75 12.44 -39.63 0.93
C PHE A 75 12.76 -40.33 2.26
N ALA A 76 12.49 -39.67 3.39
CA ALA A 76 12.70 -40.28 4.71
C ALA A 76 11.77 -41.49 4.96
N ARG A 77 10.58 -41.53 4.34
CA ARG A 77 9.64 -42.66 4.45
C ARG A 77 10.03 -43.84 3.57
N ASP A 78 10.62 -43.59 2.40
CA ASP A 78 11.06 -44.63 1.45
C ASP A 78 12.42 -45.26 1.83
N SER A 79 13.11 -44.71 2.84
CA SER A 79 14.44 -45.18 3.31
C SER A 79 14.38 -46.16 4.48
N ILE A 80 13.17 -46.61 4.87
CA ILE A 80 12.89 -47.60 5.93
C ILE A 80 12.21 -48.79 5.28
#